data_AF-A0A804RJC7-F1
#
_entry.id   AF-A0A804RJC7-F1
#
_cell.length_a   1.000
_cell.length_b   1.000
_cell.length_c   1.000
_cell.angle_alpha   90.00
_cell.angle_beta   90.00
_cell.angle_gamma   90.00
#
_symmetry.space_group_name_H-M   'P 1'
#
loop_
_entity.id
_entity.type
_entity.pdbx_description
1 polymer ?
#
loop_
_entity_poly.entity_id
_entity_poly.type
_entity_poly.pdbx_seq_one_letter_code
_entity_poly.pdbx_strand_id
1 'polypeptide(L)' 'MLDLECDDLINDMFHHFLRTVNSGHSEAIICCMETIIMRLVIEESEDVQPQIASCLLQNVRKEEKVSSLIFLTSAT' A
#
# COMPACT_ATOMS: atom_id res chain seq x y z
N MET A 1 -14.17 -3.01 11.77
CA MET A 1 -12.79 -2.79 12.27
C MET A 1 -12.58 -1.32 12.57
N LEU A 2 -12.96 -0.43 11.65
CA LEU A 2 -13.04 1.01 11.91
C LEU A 2 -13.98 1.32 13.09
N ASP A 3 -15.20 0.76 13.10
CA ASP A 3 -16.13 0.94 14.22
C ASP A 3 -15.65 0.37 15.57
N LEU A 4 -14.60 -0.46 15.54
CA LEU A 4 -14.01 -1.05 16.74
C LEU A 4 -12.76 -0.29 17.20
N GLU A 5 -12.43 0.83 16.54
CA GLU A 5 -11.25 1.69 16.83
C GLU A 5 -9.95 0.89 16.93
N CYS A 6 -9.84 -0.19 16.14
CA CYS A 6 -8.68 -1.09 16.12
C CYS A 6 -7.60 -0.58 15.17
N ASP A 7 -7.19 0.67 15.34
CA ASP A 7 -6.32 1.41 14.44
C ASP A 7 -4.94 0.77 14.24
N ASP A 8 -4.38 0.22 15.32
CA ASP A 8 -3.11 -0.49 15.28
C ASP A 8 -3.19 -1.75 14.39
N LEU A 9 -4.31 -2.48 14.46
CA LEU A 9 -4.52 -3.68 13.65
C LEU A 9 -4.72 -3.34 12.17
N ILE A 10 -5.41 -2.23 11.89
CA ILE A 10 -5.57 -1.71 10.52
C ILE A 10 -4.20 -1.35 9.95
N ASN A 11 -3.37 -0.64 10.72
CA ASN A 11 -2.01 -0.30 10.32
C ASN A 11 -1.14 -1.53 10.04
N ASP A 12 -1.14 -2.50 10.96
CA ASP A 12 -0.37 -3.73 10.80
C ASP A 12 -0.78 -4.49 9.54
N MET A 13 -2.08 -4.56 9.27
CA MET A 13 -2.58 -5.19 8.05
C MET A 13 -2.12 -4.45 6.79
N PHE A 14 -2.20 -3.11 6.76
CA PHE A 14 -1.70 -2.31 5.64
C PHE A 14 -0.20 -2.50 5.42
N HIS A 15 0.60 -2.47 6.49
CA HIS A 15 2.03 -2.73 6.42
C HIS A 15 2.35 -4.13 5.90
N HIS A 16 1.63 -5.14 6.38
CA HIS A 16 1.82 -6.52 5.95
C HIS A 16 1.48 -6.68 4.47
N PHE A 17 0.36 -6.11 4.03
CA PHE A 17 -0.07 -6.12 2.64
C PHE A 17 0.94 -5.46 1.72
N LEU A 18 1.33 -4.22 2.01
CA LEU A 18 2.25 -3.47 1.15
C LEU A 18 3.66 -4.05 1.12
N ARG A 19 4.08 -4.83 2.12
CA ARG A 19 5.33 -5.60 2.07
C ARG A 19 5.21 -6.91 1.32
N THR A 20 4.04 -7.54 1.34
CA THR A 20 3.84 -8.89 0.80
C THR A 20 3.42 -8.84 -0.67
N VAL A 21 2.61 -7.84 -1.05
CA VAL A 21 2.19 -7.62 -2.43
C VAL A 21 3.42 -7.37 -3.31
N ASN A 22 3.52 -8.20 -4.34
CA ASN A 22 4.63 -8.34 -5.26
C ASN A 22 4.01 -8.68 -6.63
N SER A 23 4.65 -8.25 -7.72
CA SER A 23 4.27 -8.57 -9.11
C SER A 23 4.19 -10.08 -9.41
N GLY A 24 4.73 -10.94 -8.54
CA GLY A 24 4.61 -12.40 -8.64
C GLY A 24 3.27 -12.97 -8.15
N HIS A 25 2.40 -12.18 -7.52
CA HIS A 25 1.05 -12.61 -7.15
C HIS A 25 0.07 -12.44 -8.32
N SER A 26 -0.97 -13.27 -8.34
CA SER A 26 -2.07 -13.12 -9.30
C SER A 26 -2.67 -11.72 -9.20
N GLU A 27 -2.94 -11.12 -10.36
CA GLU A 27 -3.61 -9.82 -10.45
C GLU A 27 -4.92 -9.81 -9.64
N ALA A 28 -5.65 -10.92 -9.60
CA ALA A 28 -6.86 -11.03 -8.77
C ALA A 28 -6.57 -10.88 -7.27
N ILE A 29 -5.44 -11.40 -6.79
CA ILE A 29 -5.03 -11.24 -5.39
C ILE A 29 -4.66 -9.79 -5.14
N ILE A 30 -3.81 -9.20 -6.00
CA ILE A 30 -3.39 -7.79 -5.86
C ILE A 30 -4.62 -6.87 -5.88
N CYS A 31 -5.53 -7.09 -6.81
CA CYS A 31 -6.73 -6.28 -7.00
C CYS A 31 -7.72 -6.46 -5.85
N CYS A 32 -7.96 -7.69 -5.36
CA CYS A 32 -8.71 -7.91 -4.12
C CYS A 32 -8.04 -7.20 -2.94
N MET A 33 -6.71 -7.27 -2.87
CA MET A 33 -5.97 -6.74 -1.75
C MET A 33 -6.00 -5.21 -1.69
N GLU A 34 -5.88 -4.56 -2.83
CA GLU A 34 -6.00 -3.11 -2.98
C GLU A 34 -7.45 -2.63 -2.82
N THR A 35 -8.38 -3.28 -3.52
CA THR A 35 -9.77 -2.82 -3.61
C THR A 35 -10.56 -3.10 -2.34
N ILE A 36 -10.34 -4.24 -1.69
CA ILE A 36 -11.12 -4.60 -0.51
C ILE A 36 -10.54 -3.88 0.70
N ILE A 37 -9.23 -3.96 0.92
CA ILE A 37 -8.66 -3.48 2.18
C ILE A 37 -8.26 -2.02 2.11
N MET A 38 -7.52 -1.61 1.07
CA MET A 38 -7.02 -0.23 1.05
C MET A 38 -8.11 0.78 0.76
N ARG A 39 -8.97 0.48 -0.22
CA ARG A 39 -10.04 1.40 -0.61
C ARG A 39 -11.13 1.51 0.46
N LEU A 40 -11.68 0.40 0.94
CA LEU A 40 -12.78 0.46 1.93
C LEU A 40 -12.34 1.15 3.22
N VAL A 41 -11.11 0.90 3.70
CA VAL A 41 -10.64 1.58 4.92
C VAL A 41 -10.54 3.09 4.71
N ILE A 42 -10.10 3.55 3.54
CA ILE A 42 -10.00 4.99 3.25
C ILE A 42 -11.39 5.61 3.03
N GLU A 43 -12.28 4.95 2.29
CA GLU A 43 -13.62 5.48 1.98
C GLU A 43 -14.53 5.57 3.21
N GLU A 44 -14.39 4.62 4.14
CA GLU A 44 -15.21 4.57 5.36
C GLU A 44 -14.59 5.36 6.53
N SER A 45 -13.36 5.88 6.40
CA SER A 45 -12.72 6.71 7.42
C SER A 45 -13.10 8.18 7.24
N GLU A 46 -13.55 8.84 8.31
CA GLU A 46 -13.85 10.28 8.30
C GLU A 46 -12.57 11.12 8.11
N ASP A 47 -11.47 10.70 8.72
CA ASP A 47 -10.13 11.25 8.52
C ASP A 47 -9.13 10.10 8.33
N VAL A 48 -8.27 10.21 7.32
CA VAL A 48 -7.24 9.19 7.07
C VAL A 48 -6.14 9.33 8.12
N GLN A 49 -5.91 8.25 8.86
CA GLN A 49 -4.88 8.25 9.88
C GLN A 49 -3.48 8.52 9.30
N PRO A 50 -2.66 9.38 9.96
CA PRO A 50 -1.33 9.75 9.47
C PRO A 50 -0.41 8.55 9.22
N GLN A 51 -0.53 7.49 10.03
CA GLN A 51 0.25 6.26 9.86
C GLN A 51 -0.10 5.53 8.56
N ILE A 52 -1.40 5.42 8.22
CA ILE A 52 -1.86 4.80 6.97
C ILE A 52 -1.38 5.63 5.77
N ALA A 53 -1.53 6.96 5.85
CA ALA A 53 -1.06 7.87 4.81
C ALA A 53 0.47 7.75 4.61
N SER A 54 1.24 7.72 5.71
CA SER A 54 2.69 7.52 5.68
C SER A 54 3.07 6.17 5.06
N CYS A 55 2.37 5.10 5.43
CA CYS A 55 2.54 3.76 4.89
C CYS A 55 2.34 3.71 3.36
N LEU A 56 1.26 4.34 2.87
CA LEU A 56 0.96 4.46 1.44
C LEU A 56 2.05 5.27 0.72
N LEU A 57 2.36 6.47 1.19
CA LEU A 57 3.32 7.37 0.56
C LEU A 57 4.74 6.80 0.50
N GLN A 58 5.15 6.02 1.51
CA GLN A 58 6.44 5.34 1.50
C GLN A 58 6.56 4.29 0.40
N ASN A 59 5.46 3.63 0.03
CA ASN A 59 5.48 2.61 -1.02
C ASN A 59 5.32 3.23 -2.42
N VAL A 60 4.60 4.34 -2.57
CA VAL A 60 4.58 5.12 -3.84
C VAL A 60 5.99 5.62 -4.20
N ARG A 61 6.77 6.10 -3.22
CA ARG A 61 8.16 6.55 -3.44
C ARG A 61 9.12 5.43 -3.89
N LYS A 62 8.81 4.16 -3.67
CA LYS A 62 9.69 3.07 -4.10
C LYS A 62 9.73 2.91 -5.61
N GLU A 63 8.65 3.22 -6.32
CA GLU A 63 8.62 3.12 -7.79
C GLU A 63 9.49 4.17 -8.48
N GLU A 64 9.64 5.37 -7.91
CA GLU A 64 10.55 6.39 -8.44
C GLU A 64 12.01 5.92 -8.47
N LYS A 65 12.43 5.15 -7.48
CA LYS A 65 13.80 4.58 -7.46
C LYS A 65 13.99 3.49 -8.50
N VAL A 66 12.97 2.70 -8.78
CA VAL A 66 13.05 1.68 -9.85
C VAL A 66 13.10 2.36 -11.21
N SER A 67 12.30 3.39 -11.44
CA SER A 67 12.38 4.20 -12.67
C SER A 67 13.76 4.83 -12.85
N SER A 68 14.38 5.33 -11.78
CA SER A 68 15.74 5.89 -11.81
C SER A 68 16.81 4.87 -12.20
N LEU A 69 16.62 3.58 -11.87
CA LEU A 69 17.59 2.52 -12.18
C LEU A 69 17.54 2.12 -13.67
N ILE A 70 16.36 2.16 -14.29
CA ILE A 70 16.17 1.81 -15.71
C ILE A 70 16.87 2.84 -16.63
N PHE A 71 16.88 4.12 -16.23
CA PHE A 71 17.64 5.16 -16.94
C PHE A 71 19.16 4.99 -16.82
N LEU A 72 19.67 4.46 -15.71
CA LEU A 72 21.10 4.18 -15.55
C LEU A 72 21.56 2.97 -16.37
N THR A 73 20.71 1.94 -16.53
CA THR A 73 21.04 0.74 -17.31
C THR A 73 20.90 0.92 -18.82
N SER A 74 20.19 1.95 -19.28
CA SER A 74 20.05 2.27 -20.71
C SER A 74 21.08 3.30 -21.21
N ALA A 75 21.82 3.93 -20.29
CA ALA A 75 22.87 4.90 -20.58
C ALA A 75 24.29 4.29 -20.60
N THR A 76 24.44 2.98 -20.41
CA THR A 76 25.70 2.23 -20.50
C THR A 76 25.67 1.25 -21.64
#